data_AF-K9YRQ7-F1
#
_entry.id   AF-K9YRQ7-F1
#
_cell.length_a   1.000
_cell.length_b   1.000
_cell.length_c   1.000
_cell.angle_alpha   90.00
_cell.angle_beta   90.00
_cell.angle_gamma   90.00
#
_symmetry.space_group_name_H-M   'P 1'
#
loop_
_entity.id
_entity.type
_entity.pdbx_description
1 polymer ?
#
loop_
_entity_poly.entity_id
_entity_poly.type
_entity_poly.pdbx_seq_one_letter_code
_entity_poly.pdbx_strand_id
1 'polypeptide(L)'
;MTVVIANSPNKEQIPDVGWWAGNARFVNLSGKLLGAHVAHAGLIVFWAGAMTLFELSRYTPTESMYEQGLILLPHLATLGFGVGDGGEVINTYPYFVVAVLHIISSAVLGAGGIYHALLGPEVLPKNQNSFAGFFGYDWDDKDKMTSIIGIHLILLGVGAFLLVSKAMFWGGVFDPWAGENGAVRVVTNPTLNPITIFGYLWGQHGWEGMAAVDNLEDVIGGHLWISLILVGGGVFHILTKPFGWAQRVLFYSGEAYLCYSLGAIAYMGILAGYFVSVNDTVYPEVFFGVANSWETAAGEVSARGWLASFHYALGGVFLLGHLWHAIRVRGAFAGFDFKQGDVIRAYQETNEGNLATPVNANDITLKFVANLPIYRDGLSPLMRGLEIGMAHGYWLIGPFAVLGPLRSSDFNLLAALVSACGLIVILTICLSLYGTVSFEKRLETLPRPNFSRTVPNVPTGIKTAEGWSLFSGGFLVGGVGGAIFAYLLLDQFVGLVF
;
A
#
# COMPACT_ATOMS: atom_id res chain seq x y z
N MET A 1 28.79 25.80 -10.49
CA MET A 1 27.36 25.85 -10.11
C MET A 1 27.02 26.99 -9.15
N THR A 2 27.92 27.37 -8.22
CA THR A 2 27.81 28.56 -7.35
C THR A 2 27.63 29.88 -8.11
N VAL A 3 28.28 30.04 -9.27
CA VAL A 3 28.13 31.24 -10.13
C VAL A 3 26.74 31.34 -10.79
N VAL A 4 26.11 30.21 -11.12
CA VAL A 4 24.77 30.17 -11.74
C VAL A 4 23.69 30.59 -10.74
N ILE A 5 23.84 30.18 -9.48
CA ILE A 5 22.93 30.56 -8.38
C ILE A 5 23.11 32.04 -8.01
N ALA A 6 24.33 32.56 -8.04
CA ALA A 6 24.62 33.95 -7.68
C ALA A 6 23.96 34.98 -8.62
N ASN A 7 23.77 34.62 -9.89
CA ASN A 7 23.18 35.47 -10.92
C ASN A 7 21.70 35.17 -11.20
N SER A 8 21.10 34.20 -10.51
CA SER A 8 19.68 33.88 -10.70
C SER A 8 18.79 34.98 -10.07
N PRO A 9 17.76 35.46 -10.77
CA PRO A 9 16.79 36.38 -10.20
C PRO A 9 15.92 35.74 -9.10
N ASN A 10 15.95 34.40 -8.96
CA ASN A 10 15.20 33.64 -7.97
C ASN A 10 16.08 33.09 -6.84
N LYS A 11 17.28 33.66 -6.63
CA LYS A 11 18.26 33.16 -5.66
C LYS A 11 17.70 32.92 -4.26
N GLU A 12 16.78 33.77 -3.80
CA GLU A 12 16.15 33.66 -2.48
C GLU A 12 15.26 32.42 -2.33
N GLN A 13 14.80 31.83 -3.44
CA GLN A 13 13.94 30.63 -3.45
C GLN A 13 14.75 29.33 -3.52
N ILE A 14 16.08 29.41 -3.64
CA ILE A 14 16.98 28.27 -3.83
C ILE A 14 17.51 27.80 -2.47
N PRO A 15 17.19 26.57 -2.01
CA PRO A 15 17.73 26.03 -0.77
C PRO A 15 19.26 25.96 -0.74
N ASP A 16 19.84 26.32 0.41
CA ASP A 16 21.26 26.11 0.67
C ASP A 16 21.52 24.66 1.10
N VAL A 17 22.12 23.90 0.19
CA VAL A 17 22.39 22.47 0.32
C VAL A 17 23.76 22.15 -0.29
N GLY A 18 24.43 21.13 0.25
CA GLY A 18 25.67 20.59 -0.32
C GLY A 18 25.44 20.01 -1.73
N TRP A 19 26.52 19.84 -2.51
CA TRP A 19 26.44 19.37 -3.89
C TRP A 19 25.80 17.98 -4.04
N TRP A 20 25.93 17.13 -3.04
CA TRP A 20 25.35 15.79 -2.97
C TRP A 20 23.80 15.79 -2.91
N ALA A 21 23.18 16.89 -2.49
CA ALA A 21 21.73 17.12 -2.53
C ALA A 21 21.34 18.18 -3.57
N GLY A 22 22.15 18.33 -4.63
CA GLY A 22 22.04 19.44 -5.58
C GLY A 22 20.66 19.61 -6.22
N ASN A 23 19.92 18.52 -6.48
CA ASN A 23 18.59 18.58 -7.09
C ASN A 23 17.54 19.24 -6.18
N ALA A 24 17.75 19.27 -4.86
CA ALA A 24 16.84 19.97 -3.94
C ALA A 24 16.80 21.49 -4.21
N ARG A 25 17.81 22.03 -4.91
CA ARG A 25 17.85 23.43 -5.34
C ARG A 25 16.76 23.79 -6.35
N PHE A 26 16.20 22.79 -7.03
CA PHE A 26 15.19 22.99 -8.08
C PHE A 26 13.75 22.91 -7.58
N VAL A 27 13.52 22.65 -6.28
CA VAL A 27 12.17 22.44 -5.73
C VAL A 27 11.22 23.59 -6.07
N ASN A 28 11.70 24.84 -6.05
CA ASN A 28 10.89 26.03 -6.36
C ASN A 28 11.13 26.57 -7.78
N LEU A 29 11.97 25.91 -8.59
CA LEU A 29 12.30 26.32 -9.95
C LEU A 29 11.53 25.47 -10.95
N SER A 30 10.22 25.70 -11.07
CA SER A 30 9.29 24.85 -11.82
C SER A 30 9.69 24.60 -13.28
N GLY A 31 10.34 25.57 -13.95
CA GLY A 31 10.83 25.39 -15.33
C GLY A 31 12.05 24.48 -15.41
N LYS A 32 13.02 24.67 -14.50
CA LYS A 32 14.20 23.78 -14.42
C LYS A 32 13.81 22.36 -13.98
N LEU A 33 12.89 22.26 -13.03
CA LEU A 33 12.37 20.99 -12.54
C LEU A 33 11.59 20.25 -13.63
N LEU A 34 10.77 20.96 -14.44
CA LEU A 34 10.15 20.40 -15.65
C LEU A 34 11.22 19.83 -16.60
N GLY A 35 12.27 20.61 -16.89
CA GLY A 35 13.37 20.15 -17.74
C GLY A 35 14.05 18.88 -17.22
N ALA A 36 14.30 18.79 -15.91
CA ALA A 36 14.85 17.60 -15.28
C ALA A 36 13.93 16.37 -15.45
N HIS A 37 12.62 16.51 -15.25
CA HIS A 37 11.67 15.41 -15.42
C HIS A 37 11.54 14.96 -16.87
N VAL A 38 11.48 15.90 -17.82
CA VAL A 38 11.37 15.59 -19.26
C VAL A 38 12.66 14.93 -19.77
N ALA A 39 13.84 15.41 -19.34
CA ALA A 39 15.11 14.78 -19.66
C ALA A 39 15.21 13.36 -19.08
N HIS A 40 14.76 13.16 -17.84
CA HIS A 40 14.72 11.84 -17.21
C HIS A 40 13.77 10.88 -17.95
N ALA A 41 12.60 11.35 -18.38
CA ALA A 41 11.72 10.56 -19.25
C ALA A 41 12.41 10.20 -20.57
N GLY A 42 13.18 11.13 -21.15
CA GLY A 42 14.04 10.85 -22.31
C GLY A 42 15.03 9.71 -22.06
N LEU A 43 15.68 9.65 -20.88
CA LEU A 43 16.59 8.55 -20.52
C LEU A 43 15.88 7.19 -20.44
N ILE A 44 14.68 7.15 -19.86
CA ILE A 44 13.87 5.91 -19.78
C ILE A 44 13.53 5.41 -21.18
N VAL A 45 13.01 6.30 -22.04
CA VAL A 45 12.61 5.95 -23.41
C VAL A 45 13.84 5.59 -24.27
N PHE A 46 14.98 6.26 -24.06
CA PHE A 46 16.24 5.92 -24.71
C PHE A 46 16.71 4.53 -24.31
N TRP A 47 16.70 4.20 -23.01
CA TRP A 47 17.08 2.88 -22.53
C TRP A 47 16.18 1.80 -23.13
N ALA A 48 14.87 2.00 -23.15
CA ALA A 48 13.93 1.04 -23.75
C ALA A 48 14.28 0.77 -25.22
N GLY A 49 14.48 1.82 -26.04
CA GLY A 49 14.84 1.65 -27.44
C GLY A 49 16.23 1.03 -27.66
N ALA A 50 17.23 1.52 -26.93
CA ALA A 50 18.62 1.08 -27.07
C ALA A 50 18.80 -0.37 -26.60
N MET A 51 18.21 -0.72 -25.48
CA MET A 51 18.27 -2.08 -24.94
C MET A 51 17.49 -3.06 -25.82
N THR A 52 16.33 -2.68 -26.37
CA THR A 52 15.62 -3.54 -27.35
C THR A 52 16.45 -3.78 -28.61
N LEU A 53 17.13 -2.76 -29.15
CA LEU A 53 18.06 -2.95 -30.28
C LEU A 53 19.26 -3.84 -29.91
N PHE A 54 19.79 -3.66 -28.71
CA PHE A 54 20.89 -4.48 -28.20
C PHE A 54 20.46 -5.95 -28.08
N GLU A 55 19.33 -6.23 -27.42
CA GLU A 55 18.76 -7.58 -27.33
C GLU A 55 18.53 -8.17 -28.73
N LEU A 56 17.93 -7.41 -29.64
CA LEU A 56 17.68 -7.87 -31.01
C LEU A 56 18.97 -8.19 -31.78
N SER A 57 20.06 -7.44 -31.53
CA SER A 57 21.37 -7.72 -32.16
C SER A 57 22.04 -8.99 -31.63
N ARG A 58 21.58 -9.48 -30.47
CA ARG A 58 22.12 -10.66 -29.80
C ARG A 58 21.20 -11.88 -29.88
N TYR A 59 19.93 -11.66 -30.18
CA TYR A 59 18.91 -12.69 -30.30
C TYR A 59 19.25 -13.73 -31.37
N THR A 60 19.10 -14.99 -31.00
CA THR A 60 19.19 -16.15 -31.89
C THR A 60 17.93 -17.01 -31.75
N PRO A 61 17.29 -17.42 -32.86
CA PRO A 61 16.04 -18.18 -32.81
C PRO A 61 16.21 -19.66 -32.41
N THR A 62 17.44 -20.16 -32.30
CA THR A 62 17.72 -21.57 -31.95
C THR A 62 17.65 -21.85 -30.45
N GLU A 63 17.58 -20.82 -29.63
CA GLU A 63 17.55 -20.90 -28.16
C GLU A 63 16.29 -20.19 -27.64
N SER A 64 15.81 -20.60 -26.48
CA SER A 64 14.67 -19.94 -25.83
C SER A 64 15.03 -18.51 -25.40
N MET A 65 14.06 -17.59 -25.38
CA MET A 65 14.34 -16.20 -24.99
C MET A 65 14.88 -16.07 -23.55
N TYR A 66 14.36 -16.90 -22.64
CA TYR A 66 14.73 -16.85 -21.22
C TYR A 66 16.16 -17.32 -20.91
N GLU A 67 16.84 -17.97 -21.86
CA GLU A 67 18.23 -18.46 -21.74
C GLU A 67 19.23 -17.43 -22.27
N GLN A 68 18.77 -16.46 -23.06
CA GLN A 68 19.64 -15.51 -23.77
C GLN A 68 19.85 -14.19 -23.02
N GLY A 69 19.39 -14.08 -21.77
CA GLY A 69 19.46 -12.86 -20.97
C GLY A 69 18.62 -11.71 -21.53
N LEU A 70 17.49 -12.03 -22.18
CA LEU A 70 16.57 -11.07 -22.78
C LEU A 70 15.47 -10.70 -21.78
N ILE A 71 15.17 -9.42 -21.64
CA ILE A 71 14.08 -8.95 -20.80
C ILE A 71 13.07 -8.11 -21.56
N LEU A 72 13.43 -7.42 -22.65
CA LEU A 72 12.49 -6.58 -23.40
C LEU A 72 11.80 -7.33 -24.54
N LEU A 73 12.51 -8.18 -25.29
CA LEU A 73 11.88 -9.00 -26.34
C LEU A 73 10.77 -9.90 -25.80
N PRO A 74 10.92 -10.57 -24.63
CA PRO A 74 9.82 -11.28 -23.97
C PRO A 74 8.57 -10.42 -23.76
N HIS A 75 8.70 -9.16 -23.34
CA HIS A 75 7.54 -8.29 -23.14
C HIS A 75 6.84 -7.94 -24.47
N LEU A 76 7.60 -7.76 -25.55
CA LEU A 76 7.02 -7.52 -26.88
C LEU A 76 6.33 -8.78 -27.42
N ALA A 77 6.93 -9.95 -27.19
CA ALA A 77 6.36 -11.26 -27.53
C ALA A 77 5.05 -11.51 -26.78
N THR A 78 4.96 -11.19 -25.48
CA THR A 78 3.69 -11.27 -24.70
C THR A 78 2.59 -10.41 -25.31
N LEU A 79 2.93 -9.25 -25.87
CA LEU A 79 1.96 -8.39 -26.59
C LEU A 79 1.55 -8.96 -27.97
N GLY A 80 2.04 -10.14 -28.35
CA GLY A 80 1.77 -10.80 -29.61
C GLY A 80 2.53 -10.21 -30.80
N PHE A 81 3.58 -9.42 -30.57
CA PHE A 81 4.40 -8.92 -31.67
C PHE A 81 5.38 -9.99 -32.11
N GLY A 82 5.39 -10.33 -33.40
CA GLY A 82 6.45 -11.14 -34.00
C GLY A 82 6.48 -12.62 -33.61
N VAL A 83 5.50 -13.09 -32.84
CA VAL A 83 5.38 -14.49 -32.38
C VAL A 83 4.16 -15.19 -32.97
N GLY A 84 4.29 -16.49 -33.20
CA GLY A 84 3.24 -17.39 -33.66
C GLY A 84 2.87 -18.45 -32.63
N ASP A 85 2.42 -19.60 -33.12
CA ASP A 85 2.06 -20.75 -32.29
C ASP A 85 3.28 -21.26 -31.50
N GLY A 86 3.06 -21.71 -30.26
CA GLY A 86 4.11 -22.18 -29.38
C GLY A 86 5.08 -21.10 -28.90
N GLY A 87 4.81 -19.82 -29.16
CA GLY A 87 5.73 -18.73 -28.87
C GLY A 87 6.91 -18.61 -29.84
N GLU A 88 6.87 -19.31 -30.97
CA GLU A 88 7.93 -19.23 -31.99
C GLU A 88 8.04 -17.80 -32.56
N VAL A 89 9.26 -17.26 -32.62
CA VAL A 89 9.49 -15.94 -33.24
C VAL A 89 9.53 -16.06 -34.76
N ILE A 90 8.44 -15.67 -35.39
CA ILE A 90 8.25 -15.71 -36.84
C ILE A 90 8.68 -14.42 -37.56
N ASN A 91 8.74 -13.30 -36.84
CA ASN A 91 9.13 -12.01 -37.44
C ASN A 91 9.71 -11.05 -36.39
N THR A 92 10.97 -10.67 -36.54
CA THR A 92 11.64 -9.73 -35.64
C THR A 92 11.47 -8.25 -36.02
N TYR A 93 10.88 -7.95 -37.17
CA TYR A 93 10.69 -6.57 -37.64
C TYR A 93 9.84 -5.70 -36.70
N PRO A 94 8.74 -6.19 -36.08
CA PRO A 94 8.00 -5.42 -35.08
C PRO A 94 8.87 -4.99 -33.89
N TYR A 95 9.79 -5.84 -33.43
CA TYR A 95 10.71 -5.50 -32.34
C TYR A 95 11.63 -4.35 -32.75
N PHE A 96 12.19 -4.41 -33.96
CA PHE A 96 13.00 -3.34 -34.52
C PHE A 96 12.24 -2.01 -34.62
N VAL A 97 10.99 -2.05 -35.13
CA VAL A 97 10.15 -0.85 -35.24
C VAL A 97 9.89 -0.22 -33.87
N VAL A 98 9.51 -1.02 -32.88
CA VAL A 98 9.29 -0.52 -31.51
C VAL A 98 10.57 0.11 -30.95
N ALA A 99 11.71 -0.55 -31.11
CA ALA A 99 13.02 -0.03 -30.70
C ALA A 99 13.33 1.35 -31.30
N VAL A 100 13.20 1.47 -32.63
CA VAL A 100 13.52 2.71 -33.37
C VAL A 100 12.57 3.85 -32.98
N LEU A 101 11.26 3.56 -32.82
CA LEU A 101 10.30 4.56 -32.37
C LEU A 101 10.64 5.10 -30.97
N HIS A 102 11.10 4.25 -30.05
CA HIS A 102 11.57 4.68 -28.74
C HIS A 102 12.84 5.54 -28.85
N ILE A 103 13.85 5.11 -29.60
CA ILE A 103 15.08 5.90 -29.81
C ILE A 103 14.77 7.31 -30.36
N ILE A 104 13.97 7.41 -31.42
CA ILE A 104 13.64 8.70 -32.03
C ILE A 104 12.84 9.58 -31.05
N SER A 105 11.87 8.99 -30.35
CA SER A 105 11.07 9.71 -29.35
C SER A 105 11.92 10.22 -28.18
N SER A 106 12.93 9.46 -27.75
CA SER A 106 13.84 9.89 -26.69
C SER A 106 14.66 11.12 -27.07
N ALA A 107 15.00 11.30 -28.36
CA ALA A 107 15.73 12.48 -28.81
C ALA A 107 14.86 13.74 -28.69
N VAL A 108 13.57 13.63 -28.99
CA VAL A 108 12.59 14.73 -28.83
C VAL A 108 12.44 15.09 -27.34
N LEU A 109 12.28 14.09 -26.47
CA LEU A 109 12.20 14.30 -25.03
C LEU A 109 13.50 14.90 -24.47
N GLY A 110 14.66 14.38 -24.88
CA GLY A 110 15.97 14.91 -24.48
C GLY A 110 16.15 16.37 -24.89
N ALA A 111 15.80 16.73 -26.13
CA ALA A 111 15.85 18.10 -26.61
C ALA A 111 14.94 19.04 -25.79
N GLY A 112 13.70 18.63 -25.53
CA GLY A 112 12.77 19.39 -24.67
C GLY A 112 13.27 19.54 -23.23
N GLY A 113 13.81 18.46 -22.66
CA GLY A 113 14.38 18.45 -21.31
C GLY A 113 15.58 19.40 -21.17
N ILE A 114 16.52 19.36 -22.12
CA ILE A 114 17.68 20.27 -22.17
C ILE A 114 17.23 21.72 -22.31
N TYR A 115 16.29 21.99 -23.22
CA TYR A 115 15.74 23.33 -23.41
C TYR A 115 15.15 23.89 -22.10
N HIS A 116 14.26 23.16 -21.44
CA HIS A 116 13.63 23.63 -20.20
C HIS A 116 14.60 23.71 -19.01
N ALA A 117 15.62 22.85 -18.95
CA ALA A 117 16.61 22.87 -17.87
C ALA A 117 17.59 24.04 -17.98
N LEU A 118 18.02 24.38 -19.21
CA LEU A 118 19.15 25.29 -19.45
C LEU A 118 18.78 26.62 -20.11
N LEU A 119 17.82 26.64 -21.03
CA LEU A 119 17.51 27.80 -21.88
C LEU A 119 16.18 28.47 -21.54
N GLY A 120 15.19 27.68 -21.13
CA GLY A 120 13.87 28.17 -20.75
C GLY A 120 13.86 28.97 -19.44
N PRO A 121 12.71 29.58 -19.10
CA PRO A 121 12.56 30.33 -17.85
C PRO A 121 12.77 29.41 -16.64
N GLU A 122 13.44 29.90 -15.59
CA GLU A 122 13.72 29.10 -14.40
C GLU A 122 12.45 28.73 -13.62
N VAL A 123 11.48 29.65 -13.60
CA VAL A 123 10.17 29.51 -12.98
C VAL A 123 9.12 29.79 -14.06
N LEU A 124 8.16 28.87 -14.21
CA LEU A 124 7.06 29.05 -15.15
C LEU A 124 6.10 30.14 -14.65
N PRO A 125 5.61 31.03 -15.55
CA PRO A 125 4.64 32.06 -15.17
C PRO A 125 3.42 31.45 -14.48
N LYS A 126 2.86 32.15 -13.49
CA LYS A 126 1.63 31.75 -12.77
C LYS A 126 0.38 32.54 -13.20
N ASN A 127 0.48 33.39 -14.22
CA ASN A 127 -0.62 34.27 -14.64
C ASN A 127 -1.76 33.47 -15.32
N GLN A 128 -2.78 33.11 -14.55
CA GLN A 128 -3.91 32.28 -14.99
C GLN A 128 -4.69 32.84 -16.19
N ASN A 129 -4.55 34.13 -16.51
CA ASN A 129 -5.15 34.75 -17.70
C ASN A 129 -4.35 34.53 -19.00
N SER A 130 -3.29 33.73 -18.95
CA SER A 130 -2.43 33.43 -20.10
C SER A 130 -2.21 31.92 -20.24
N PHE A 131 -2.06 31.45 -21.48
CA PHE A 131 -1.74 30.04 -21.75
C PHE A 131 -0.47 29.57 -21.02
N ALA A 132 0.58 30.38 -21.01
CA ALA A 132 1.82 30.06 -20.29
C ALA A 132 1.58 29.93 -18.76
N GLY A 133 0.66 30.72 -18.22
CA GLY A 133 0.30 30.68 -16.80
C GLY A 133 -0.43 29.42 -16.36
N PHE A 134 -1.02 28.67 -17.30
CA PHE A 134 -1.59 27.36 -17.02
C PHE A 134 -0.54 26.36 -16.53
N PHE A 135 0.74 26.51 -16.91
CA PHE A 135 1.79 25.56 -16.53
C PHE A 135 2.50 25.90 -15.21
N GLY A 136 2.37 27.14 -14.73
CA GLY A 136 2.86 27.51 -13.40
C GLY A 136 2.07 26.82 -12.29
N TYR A 137 2.75 26.49 -11.21
CA TYR A 137 2.13 25.89 -10.03
C TYR A 137 2.88 26.31 -8.76
N ASP A 138 2.20 26.14 -7.63
CA ASP A 138 2.80 26.15 -6.30
C ASP A 138 2.50 24.81 -5.61
N TRP A 139 3.40 24.32 -4.78
CA TRP A 139 3.23 23.03 -4.12
C TRP A 139 2.11 23.05 -3.08
N ASP A 140 1.82 24.23 -2.51
CA ASP A 140 0.75 24.44 -1.55
C ASP A 140 -0.61 24.72 -2.20
N ASP A 141 -0.65 25.02 -3.50
CA ASP A 141 -1.88 25.16 -4.28
C ASP A 141 -2.51 23.78 -4.52
N LYS A 142 -3.34 23.39 -3.56
CA LYS A 142 -4.03 22.10 -3.53
C LYS A 142 -4.92 21.88 -4.76
N ASP A 143 -5.48 22.94 -5.33
CA ASP A 143 -6.37 22.89 -6.50
C ASP A 143 -5.57 22.66 -7.78
N LYS A 144 -4.43 23.34 -7.91
CA LYS A 144 -3.51 23.10 -9.03
C LYS A 144 -2.92 21.69 -8.96
N MET A 145 -2.57 21.21 -7.78
CA MET A 145 -2.08 19.84 -7.59
C MET A 145 -3.13 18.78 -7.97
N THR A 146 -4.40 18.95 -7.59
CA THR A 146 -5.48 18.04 -8.00
C THR A 146 -5.76 18.09 -9.50
N SER A 147 -5.68 19.26 -10.11
CA SER A 147 -5.80 19.40 -11.57
C SER A 147 -4.70 18.65 -12.32
N ILE A 148 -3.44 18.78 -11.88
CA ILE A 148 -2.29 18.12 -12.52
C ILE A 148 -2.40 16.60 -12.38
N ILE A 149 -2.67 16.06 -11.17
CA ILE A 149 -2.83 14.61 -11.01
C ILE A 149 -4.04 14.10 -11.80
N GLY A 150 -5.13 14.87 -11.87
CA GLY A 150 -6.31 14.48 -12.63
C GLY A 150 -6.04 14.32 -14.13
N ILE A 151 -5.27 15.22 -14.74
CA ILE A 151 -4.82 15.09 -16.13
C ILE A 151 -3.96 13.83 -16.32
N HIS A 152 -3.00 13.59 -15.42
CA HIS A 152 -2.15 12.40 -15.52
C HIS A 152 -2.92 11.09 -15.33
N LEU A 153 -3.93 11.06 -14.46
CA LEU A 153 -4.82 9.90 -14.29
C LEU A 153 -5.59 9.60 -15.58
N ILE A 154 -6.10 10.62 -16.28
CA ILE A 154 -6.74 10.42 -17.59
C ILE A 154 -5.74 9.83 -18.58
N LEU A 155 -4.51 10.35 -18.66
CA LEU A 155 -3.48 9.82 -19.56
C LEU A 155 -3.11 8.36 -19.24
N LEU A 156 -3.02 8.00 -17.96
CA LEU A 156 -2.80 6.61 -17.53
C LEU A 156 -4.00 5.72 -17.89
N GLY A 157 -5.23 6.22 -17.74
CA GLY A 157 -6.44 5.52 -18.12
C GLY A 157 -6.52 5.26 -19.63
N VAL A 158 -6.07 6.21 -20.46
CA VAL A 158 -5.88 6.01 -21.90
C VAL A 158 -4.81 4.94 -22.17
N GLY A 159 -3.69 4.96 -21.43
CA GLY A 159 -2.65 3.94 -21.51
C GLY A 159 -3.18 2.52 -21.24
N ALA A 160 -3.96 2.33 -20.18
CA ALA A 160 -4.61 1.05 -19.87
C ALA A 160 -5.58 0.62 -21.00
N PHE A 161 -6.31 1.57 -21.58
CA PHE A 161 -7.22 1.30 -22.70
C PHE A 161 -6.48 0.89 -23.99
N LEU A 162 -5.25 1.35 -24.20
CA LEU A 162 -4.43 0.92 -25.35
C LEU A 162 -4.10 -0.58 -25.28
N LEU A 163 -3.87 -1.14 -24.08
CA LEU A 163 -3.70 -2.59 -23.93
C LEU A 163 -4.98 -3.35 -24.27
N VAL A 164 -6.13 -2.86 -23.77
CA VAL A 164 -7.45 -3.43 -24.12
C VAL A 164 -7.65 -3.40 -25.64
N SER A 165 -7.33 -2.27 -26.27
CA SER A 165 -7.45 -2.11 -27.72
C SER A 165 -6.52 -3.04 -28.49
N LYS A 166 -5.27 -3.24 -28.00
CA LYS A 166 -4.32 -4.19 -28.58
C LYS A 166 -4.87 -5.62 -28.54
N ALA A 167 -5.37 -6.05 -27.39
CA ALA A 167 -5.85 -7.40 -27.17
C ALA A 167 -7.17 -7.71 -27.91
N MET A 168 -8.05 -6.72 -28.08
CA MET A 168 -9.37 -6.93 -28.69
C MET A 168 -9.41 -6.62 -30.19
N PHE A 169 -8.64 -5.64 -30.67
CA PHE A 169 -8.84 -5.08 -32.01
C PHE A 169 -7.57 -5.12 -32.89
N TRP A 170 -6.38 -5.21 -32.31
CA TRP A 170 -5.12 -5.14 -33.07
C TRP A 170 -4.30 -6.43 -32.94
N GLY A 171 -4.89 -7.53 -33.42
CA GLY A 171 -4.22 -8.82 -33.57
C GLY A 171 -4.11 -9.65 -32.31
N GLY A 172 -4.56 -9.17 -31.15
CA GLY A 172 -4.56 -9.97 -29.92
C GLY A 172 -3.30 -9.84 -29.09
N VAL A 173 -3.14 -10.75 -28.14
CA VAL A 173 -1.95 -10.88 -27.27
C VAL A 173 -1.61 -12.37 -27.16
N PHE A 174 -0.40 -12.69 -26.72
CA PHE A 174 -0.01 -14.09 -26.55
C PHE A 174 -0.73 -14.69 -25.35
N ASP A 175 -1.42 -15.82 -25.57
CA ASP A 175 -2.07 -16.61 -24.53
C ASP A 175 -1.33 -17.95 -24.38
N PRO A 176 -0.67 -18.21 -23.23
CA PRO A 176 -0.04 -19.51 -22.99
C PRO A 176 -1.06 -20.66 -22.93
N TRP A 177 -2.33 -20.37 -22.69
CA TRP A 177 -3.41 -21.36 -22.57
C TRP A 177 -4.15 -21.60 -23.88
N ALA A 178 -3.79 -20.90 -24.96
CA ALA A 178 -4.37 -21.11 -26.27
C ALA A 178 -3.64 -22.22 -27.04
N GLY A 179 -4.38 -23.28 -27.41
CA GLY A 179 -3.79 -24.41 -28.13
C GLY A 179 -2.93 -25.31 -27.22
N GLU A 180 -2.04 -26.10 -27.81
CA GLU A 180 -1.21 -27.07 -27.06
C GLU A 180 0.02 -26.42 -26.41
N ASN A 181 0.57 -25.36 -27.02
CA ASN A 181 1.81 -24.72 -26.59
C ASN A 181 1.70 -23.17 -26.44
N GLY A 182 0.48 -22.64 -26.42
CA GLY A 182 0.23 -21.19 -26.45
C GLY A 182 0.16 -20.61 -27.87
N ALA A 183 -0.59 -19.53 -28.05
CA ALA A 183 -0.74 -18.85 -29.33
C ALA A 183 -1.18 -17.40 -29.15
N VAL A 184 -0.92 -16.56 -30.16
CA VAL A 184 -1.49 -15.21 -30.20
C VAL A 184 -2.98 -15.31 -30.51
N ARG A 185 -3.83 -14.77 -29.64
CA ARG A 185 -5.27 -14.71 -29.88
C ARG A 185 -5.88 -13.36 -29.55
N VAL A 186 -6.96 -13.07 -30.25
CA VAL A 186 -7.83 -11.93 -29.96
C VAL A 186 -8.73 -12.27 -28.76
N VAL A 187 -8.75 -11.39 -27.77
CA VAL A 187 -9.66 -11.51 -26.62
C VAL A 187 -11.00 -10.89 -27.01
N THR A 188 -12.02 -11.72 -27.21
CA THR A 188 -13.33 -11.27 -27.72
C THR A 188 -14.33 -10.97 -26.61
N ASN A 189 -14.19 -11.59 -25.44
CA ASN A 189 -15.14 -11.51 -24.33
C ASN A 189 -14.42 -11.18 -23.01
N PRO A 190 -13.86 -9.97 -22.84
CA PRO A 190 -13.21 -9.59 -21.59
C PRO A 190 -14.20 -9.66 -20.42
N THR A 191 -13.72 -10.10 -19.25
CA THR A 191 -14.57 -10.25 -18.07
C THR A 191 -14.99 -8.89 -17.51
N LEU A 192 -16.29 -8.62 -17.54
CA LEU A 192 -16.84 -7.35 -17.02
C LEU A 192 -17.43 -7.49 -15.61
N ASN A 193 -17.61 -8.72 -15.11
CA ASN A 193 -18.22 -8.95 -13.81
C ASN A 193 -17.33 -8.36 -12.69
N PRO A 194 -17.80 -7.34 -11.95
CA PRO A 194 -16.98 -6.68 -10.93
C PRO A 194 -16.65 -7.61 -9.76
N ILE A 195 -17.49 -8.60 -9.46
CA ILE A 195 -17.22 -9.55 -8.38
C ILE A 195 -16.00 -10.40 -8.74
N THR A 196 -15.91 -10.86 -9.98
CA THR A 196 -14.74 -11.59 -10.48
C THR A 196 -13.50 -10.71 -10.46
N ILE A 197 -13.58 -9.51 -11.07
CA ILE A 197 -12.41 -8.62 -11.22
C ILE A 197 -11.88 -8.13 -9.87
N PHE A 198 -12.74 -7.62 -8.99
CA PHE A 198 -12.31 -7.14 -7.68
C PHE A 198 -12.04 -8.27 -6.69
N GLY A 199 -12.53 -9.49 -6.96
CA GLY A 199 -12.22 -10.71 -6.22
C GLY A 199 -10.72 -10.98 -6.07
N TYR A 200 -9.93 -10.60 -7.08
CA TYR A 200 -8.46 -10.70 -7.06
C TYR A 200 -7.79 -9.83 -5.97
N LEU A 201 -8.44 -8.75 -5.50
CA LEU A 201 -7.88 -7.86 -4.49
C LEU A 201 -7.95 -8.41 -3.06
N TRP A 202 -8.82 -9.39 -2.80
CA TRP A 202 -8.99 -10.01 -1.48
C TRP A 202 -8.84 -11.53 -1.51
N GLY A 203 -8.17 -12.06 -2.55
CA GLY A 203 -7.74 -13.47 -2.61
C GLY A 203 -8.85 -14.48 -2.92
N GLN A 204 -9.94 -14.05 -3.57
CA GLN A 204 -11.03 -14.96 -3.95
C GLN A 204 -10.57 -16.06 -4.93
N HIS A 205 -9.56 -15.77 -5.74
CA HIS A 205 -9.06 -16.64 -6.81
C HIS A 205 -7.76 -17.37 -6.46
N GLY A 206 -7.26 -17.20 -5.25
CA GLY A 206 -5.97 -17.75 -4.83
C GLY A 206 -5.32 -16.91 -3.73
N TRP A 207 -4.39 -17.51 -2.99
CA TRP A 207 -3.62 -16.82 -1.95
C TRP A 207 -2.56 -15.90 -2.56
N GLU A 208 -2.30 -16.05 -3.86
CA GLU A 208 -1.41 -15.21 -4.68
C GLU A 208 -2.05 -13.85 -5.03
N GLY A 209 -3.30 -13.63 -4.64
CA GLY A 209 -4.02 -12.36 -4.84
C GLY A 209 -4.16 -12.02 -6.33
N MET A 210 -3.73 -10.83 -6.73
CA MET A 210 -3.78 -10.41 -8.14
C MET A 210 -2.89 -11.27 -9.06
N ALA A 211 -1.83 -11.89 -8.51
CA ALA A 211 -0.94 -12.74 -9.30
C ALA A 211 -1.54 -14.13 -9.58
N ALA A 212 -2.71 -14.45 -9.00
CA ALA A 212 -3.47 -15.66 -9.28
C ALA A 212 -4.24 -15.60 -10.62
N VAL A 213 -4.16 -14.49 -11.36
CA VAL A 213 -4.87 -14.38 -12.65
C VAL A 213 -4.34 -15.40 -13.65
N ASP A 214 -5.23 -16.23 -14.17
CA ASP A 214 -4.92 -17.44 -14.94
C ASP A 214 -5.52 -17.41 -16.36
N ASN A 215 -6.15 -16.30 -16.76
CA ASN A 215 -6.75 -16.16 -18.09
C ASN A 215 -6.69 -14.70 -18.57
N LEU A 216 -6.70 -14.51 -19.90
CA LEU A 216 -6.58 -13.18 -20.49
C LEU A 216 -7.88 -12.37 -20.45
N GLU A 217 -9.04 -13.01 -20.40
CA GLU A 217 -10.32 -12.33 -20.26
C GLU A 217 -10.37 -11.46 -18.99
N ASP A 218 -9.84 -11.98 -17.89
CA ASP A 218 -9.74 -11.27 -16.61
C ASP A 218 -8.65 -10.21 -16.63
N VAL A 219 -7.51 -10.47 -17.27
CA VAL A 219 -6.45 -9.46 -17.46
C VAL A 219 -6.99 -8.26 -18.24
N ILE A 220 -7.62 -8.49 -19.39
CA ILE A 220 -8.13 -7.42 -20.26
C ILE A 220 -9.37 -6.75 -19.65
N GLY A 221 -10.26 -7.52 -19.03
CA GLY A 221 -11.40 -7.00 -18.27
C GLY A 221 -10.97 -6.10 -17.11
N GLY A 222 -9.96 -6.51 -16.35
CA GLY A 222 -9.35 -5.73 -15.29
C GLY A 222 -8.75 -4.42 -15.80
N HIS A 223 -8.01 -4.43 -16.91
CA HIS A 223 -7.46 -3.22 -17.51
C HIS A 223 -8.55 -2.26 -18.03
N LEU A 224 -9.68 -2.79 -18.52
CA LEU A 224 -10.83 -1.97 -18.88
C LEU A 224 -11.44 -1.29 -17.65
N TRP A 225 -11.60 -2.00 -16.53
CA TRP A 225 -12.01 -1.41 -15.25
C TRP A 225 -11.04 -0.33 -14.77
N ILE A 226 -9.73 -0.61 -14.79
CA ILE A 226 -8.70 0.36 -14.40
C ILE A 226 -8.73 1.59 -15.31
N SER A 227 -8.92 1.43 -16.63
CA SER A 227 -9.08 2.55 -17.54
C SER A 227 -10.24 3.45 -17.14
N LEU A 228 -11.42 2.88 -16.89
CA LEU A 228 -12.61 3.63 -16.48
C LEU A 228 -12.43 4.31 -15.11
N ILE A 229 -11.82 3.63 -14.14
CA ILE A 229 -11.53 4.17 -12.81
C ILE A 229 -10.55 5.35 -12.90
N LEU A 230 -9.48 5.21 -13.69
CA LEU A 230 -8.47 6.26 -13.85
C LEU A 230 -9.03 7.48 -14.60
N VAL A 231 -9.81 7.28 -15.66
CA VAL A 231 -10.46 8.38 -16.38
C VAL A 231 -11.50 9.06 -15.49
N GLY A 232 -12.38 8.30 -14.83
CA GLY A 232 -13.39 8.83 -13.92
C GLY A 232 -12.78 9.56 -12.73
N GLY A 233 -11.75 8.98 -12.11
CA GLY A 233 -10.99 9.59 -11.03
C GLY A 233 -10.22 10.83 -11.48
N GLY A 234 -9.69 10.83 -12.70
CA GLY A 234 -9.03 11.98 -13.29
C GLY A 234 -9.97 13.15 -13.51
N VAL A 235 -11.16 12.91 -14.09
CA VAL A 235 -12.23 13.91 -14.21
C VAL A 235 -12.66 14.40 -12.83
N PHE A 236 -12.86 13.51 -11.86
CA PHE A 236 -13.18 13.88 -10.49
C PHE A 236 -12.12 14.82 -9.88
N HIS A 237 -10.84 14.52 -10.02
CA HIS A 237 -9.75 15.34 -9.47
C HIS A 237 -9.58 16.69 -10.18
N ILE A 238 -9.92 16.80 -11.46
CA ILE A 238 -9.95 18.09 -12.18
C ILE A 238 -11.12 18.95 -11.69
N LEU A 239 -12.27 18.35 -11.43
CA LEU A 239 -13.51 19.06 -11.09
C LEU A 239 -13.68 19.33 -9.59
N THR A 240 -12.83 18.78 -8.72
CA THR A 240 -12.97 18.87 -7.27
C THR A 240 -11.68 19.31 -6.58
N LYS A 241 -11.82 19.74 -5.33
CA LYS A 241 -10.72 20.14 -4.44
C LYS A 241 -10.64 19.17 -3.28
N PRO A 242 -9.45 18.99 -2.64
CA PRO A 242 -9.32 18.11 -1.50
C PRO A 242 -10.31 18.49 -0.39
N PHE A 243 -11.11 17.52 0.06
CA PHE A 243 -12.07 17.75 1.13
C PHE A 243 -11.39 18.10 2.45
N GLY A 244 -12.13 18.78 3.34
CA GLY A 244 -11.59 19.27 4.60
C GLY A 244 -10.96 18.20 5.50
N TRP A 245 -11.42 16.94 5.44
CA TRP A 245 -10.80 15.85 6.18
C TRP A 245 -9.43 15.47 5.60
N ALA A 246 -9.29 15.40 4.27
CA ALA A 246 -8.03 15.07 3.61
C ALA A 246 -6.98 16.15 3.90
N GLN A 247 -7.41 17.42 3.88
CA GLN A 247 -6.56 18.56 4.20
C GLN A 247 -6.00 18.55 5.64
N ARG A 248 -6.66 17.84 6.57
CA ARG A 248 -6.22 17.73 7.97
C ARG A 248 -5.24 16.58 8.20
N VAL A 249 -5.22 15.58 7.33
CA VAL A 249 -4.45 14.34 7.52
C VAL A 249 -3.20 14.30 6.63
N LEU A 250 -3.26 14.94 5.46
CA LEU A 250 -2.17 14.93 4.48
C LEU A 250 -1.28 16.17 4.61
N PHE A 251 -0.02 16.02 4.19
CA PHE A 251 0.94 17.11 4.07
C PHE A 251 0.97 17.58 2.61
N TYR A 252 1.04 18.91 2.42
CA TYR A 252 0.99 19.55 1.10
C TYR A 252 2.30 20.29 0.85
N SER A 253 3.27 19.57 0.29
CA SER A 253 4.56 20.09 -0.13
C SER A 253 5.15 19.18 -1.22
N GLY A 254 6.08 19.71 -2.03
CA GLY A 254 6.73 18.92 -3.08
C GLY A 254 7.42 17.65 -2.54
N GLU A 255 8.04 17.74 -1.35
CA GLU A 255 8.66 16.58 -0.71
C GLU A 255 7.64 15.57 -0.17
N ALA A 256 6.47 16.03 0.31
CA ALA A 256 5.37 15.15 0.72
C ALA A 256 4.81 14.36 -0.48
N TYR A 257 4.57 15.02 -1.60
CA TYR A 257 4.07 14.36 -2.81
C TYR A 257 5.08 13.35 -3.35
N LEU A 258 6.38 13.72 -3.39
CA LEU A 258 7.44 12.77 -3.74
C LEU A 258 7.43 11.56 -2.80
N CYS A 259 7.35 11.79 -1.49
CA CYS A 259 7.25 10.73 -0.48
C CYS A 259 6.09 9.76 -0.75
N TYR A 260 4.89 10.27 -1.03
CA TYR A 260 3.73 9.42 -1.32
C TYR A 260 3.96 8.56 -2.58
N SER A 261 4.52 9.15 -3.64
CA SER A 261 4.87 8.42 -4.86
C SER A 261 5.96 7.38 -4.65
N LEU A 262 6.98 7.65 -3.83
CA LEU A 262 8.01 6.66 -3.50
C LEU A 262 7.42 5.44 -2.78
N GLY A 263 6.47 5.66 -1.87
CA GLY A 263 5.77 4.56 -1.19
C GLY A 263 4.94 3.72 -2.17
N ALA A 264 4.23 4.38 -3.09
CA ALA A 264 3.46 3.69 -4.13
C ALA A 264 4.36 2.90 -5.09
N ILE A 265 5.48 3.46 -5.54
CA ILE A 265 6.45 2.77 -6.42
C ILE A 265 7.16 1.62 -5.69
N ALA A 266 7.46 1.77 -4.40
CA ALA A 266 7.99 0.67 -3.59
C ALA A 266 7.03 -0.53 -3.56
N TYR A 267 5.74 -0.28 -3.31
CA TYR A 267 4.70 -1.30 -3.39
C TYR A 267 4.62 -1.92 -4.79
N MET A 268 4.55 -1.10 -5.84
CA MET A 268 4.49 -1.58 -7.23
C MET A 268 5.73 -2.41 -7.62
N GLY A 269 6.93 -2.01 -7.19
CA GLY A 269 8.16 -2.75 -7.44
C GLY A 269 8.18 -4.11 -6.76
N ILE A 270 7.83 -4.18 -5.47
CA ILE A 270 7.73 -5.46 -4.74
C ILE A 270 6.65 -6.35 -5.36
N LEU A 271 5.49 -5.77 -5.68
CA LEU A 271 4.41 -6.49 -6.34
C LEU A 271 4.82 -6.99 -7.72
N ALA A 272 5.52 -6.20 -8.53
CA ALA A 272 6.01 -6.62 -9.85
C ALA A 272 7.02 -7.77 -9.73
N GLY A 273 7.93 -7.69 -8.75
CA GLY A 273 8.86 -8.79 -8.43
C GLY A 273 8.15 -10.08 -8.02
N TYR A 274 7.05 -9.97 -7.26
CA TYR A 274 6.20 -11.10 -6.92
C TYR A 274 5.42 -11.64 -8.12
N PHE A 275 4.79 -10.75 -8.90
CA PHE A 275 3.99 -11.10 -10.08
C PHE A 275 4.82 -11.87 -11.11
N VAL A 276 6.02 -11.36 -11.44
CA VAL A 276 6.94 -12.04 -12.34
C VAL A 276 7.50 -13.31 -11.70
N SER A 277 7.52 -13.47 -10.38
CA SER A 277 7.98 -14.73 -9.77
C SER A 277 6.97 -15.87 -9.96
N VAL A 278 5.68 -15.60 -9.82
CA VAL A 278 4.66 -16.66 -9.64
C VAL A 278 3.69 -16.82 -10.81
N ASN A 279 3.43 -15.77 -11.59
CA ASN A 279 2.42 -15.81 -12.64
C ASN A 279 3.01 -16.31 -13.96
N ASP A 280 2.32 -17.24 -14.60
CA ASP A 280 2.66 -17.85 -15.90
C ASP A 280 1.73 -17.39 -17.04
N THR A 281 0.70 -16.60 -16.73
CA THR A 281 -0.26 -16.10 -17.73
C THR A 281 0.25 -14.84 -18.43
N VAL A 282 0.56 -13.77 -17.67
CA VAL A 282 1.10 -12.52 -18.23
C VAL A 282 2.63 -12.49 -18.26
N TYR A 283 3.28 -13.46 -17.63
CA TYR A 283 4.69 -13.81 -17.86
C TYR A 283 4.80 -15.27 -18.33
N PRO A 284 4.44 -15.56 -19.61
CA PRO A 284 4.48 -16.91 -20.17
C PRO A 284 5.83 -17.59 -19.97
N GLU A 285 5.81 -18.84 -19.51
CA GLU A 285 7.05 -19.60 -19.25
C GLU A 285 7.91 -19.76 -20.50
N VAL A 286 7.29 -19.84 -21.68
CA VAL A 286 7.98 -19.91 -22.98
C VAL A 286 8.91 -18.71 -23.24
N PHE A 287 8.59 -17.54 -22.68
CA PHE A 287 9.41 -16.33 -22.85
C PHE A 287 10.27 -15.99 -21.64
N PHE A 288 9.79 -16.27 -20.42
CA PHE A 288 10.43 -15.81 -19.18
C PHE A 288 11.10 -16.94 -18.38
N GLY A 289 10.83 -18.19 -18.71
CA GLY A 289 11.25 -19.37 -17.95
C GLY A 289 10.20 -19.80 -16.92
N VAL A 290 10.40 -20.99 -16.36
CA VAL A 290 9.47 -21.68 -15.45
C VAL A 290 9.09 -20.80 -14.27
N ALA A 291 7.79 -20.69 -13.98
CA ALA A 291 7.26 -19.96 -12.84
C ALA A 291 7.74 -20.59 -11.52
N ASN A 292 7.89 -19.76 -10.49
CA ASN A 292 8.47 -20.13 -9.20
C ASN A 292 9.94 -20.58 -9.26
N SER A 293 10.61 -20.47 -10.42
CA SER A 293 12.05 -20.67 -10.55
C SER A 293 12.75 -19.39 -10.99
N TRP A 294 13.91 -19.13 -10.43
CA TRP A 294 14.77 -18.00 -10.81
C TRP A 294 15.90 -18.44 -11.75
N GLU A 295 16.06 -19.76 -11.92
CA GLU A 295 17.12 -20.37 -12.71
C GLU A 295 16.52 -21.24 -13.82
N THR A 296 17.27 -21.32 -14.91
CA THR A 296 17.08 -22.26 -16.00
C THR A 296 17.52 -23.67 -15.58
N ALA A 297 17.17 -24.68 -16.37
CA ALA A 297 17.66 -26.06 -16.14
C ALA A 297 19.19 -26.18 -16.17
N ALA A 298 19.89 -25.25 -16.83
CA ALA A 298 21.34 -25.19 -16.90
C ALA A 298 22.00 -24.51 -15.68
N GLY A 299 21.21 -23.97 -14.74
CA GLY A 299 21.70 -23.24 -13.56
C GLY A 299 22.03 -21.77 -13.84
N GLU A 300 21.66 -21.26 -15.02
CA GLU A 300 21.77 -19.83 -15.35
C GLU A 300 20.55 -19.05 -14.85
N VAL A 301 20.71 -17.77 -14.50
CA VAL A 301 19.60 -16.91 -14.06
C VAL A 301 18.69 -16.61 -15.24
N SER A 302 17.41 -16.99 -15.13
CA SER A 302 16.42 -16.76 -16.19
C SER A 302 16.01 -15.29 -16.29
N ALA A 303 15.35 -14.91 -17.39
CA ALA A 303 14.73 -13.59 -17.53
C ALA A 303 13.79 -13.26 -16.34
N ARG A 304 13.03 -14.27 -15.86
CA ARG A 304 12.21 -14.18 -14.65
C ARG A 304 13.03 -13.84 -13.41
N GLY A 305 14.14 -14.56 -13.17
CA GLY A 305 15.03 -14.34 -12.04
C GLY A 305 15.65 -12.93 -12.03
N TRP A 306 16.10 -12.44 -13.20
CA TRP A 306 16.62 -11.08 -13.36
C TRP A 306 15.57 -10.01 -13.04
N LEU A 307 14.37 -10.14 -13.59
CA LEU A 307 13.28 -9.20 -13.34
C LEU A 307 12.85 -9.22 -11.87
N ALA A 308 12.65 -10.40 -11.28
CA ALA A 308 12.25 -10.53 -9.88
C ALA A 308 13.26 -9.87 -8.93
N SER A 309 14.53 -10.27 -9.03
CA SER A 309 15.60 -9.77 -8.16
C SER A 309 15.78 -8.25 -8.29
N PHE A 310 15.76 -7.71 -9.51
CA PHE A 310 15.88 -6.27 -9.75
C PHE A 310 14.71 -5.50 -9.12
N HIS A 311 13.47 -5.94 -9.33
CA HIS A 311 12.29 -5.25 -8.83
C HIS A 311 12.17 -5.32 -7.30
N TYR A 312 12.56 -6.44 -6.67
CA TYR A 312 12.64 -6.50 -5.21
C TYR A 312 13.69 -5.56 -4.64
N ALA A 313 14.90 -5.54 -5.21
CA ALA A 313 15.97 -4.66 -4.77
C ALA A 313 15.58 -3.19 -4.91
N LEU A 314 15.04 -2.82 -6.08
CA LEU A 314 14.62 -1.45 -6.36
C LEU A 314 13.41 -1.03 -5.52
N GLY A 315 12.43 -1.92 -5.34
CA GLY A 315 11.29 -1.70 -4.44
C GLY A 315 11.74 -1.45 -3.00
N GLY A 316 12.72 -2.20 -2.51
CA GLY A 316 13.35 -1.98 -1.20
C GLY A 316 14.03 -0.60 -1.09
N VAL A 317 14.79 -0.20 -2.10
CA VAL A 317 15.44 1.13 -2.14
C VAL A 317 14.39 2.26 -2.14
N PHE A 318 13.32 2.12 -2.93
CA PHE A 318 12.22 3.08 -2.93
C PHE A 318 11.49 3.16 -1.59
N LEU A 319 11.33 2.02 -0.89
CA LEU A 319 10.76 2.00 0.46
C LEU A 319 11.62 2.77 1.45
N LEU A 320 12.94 2.59 1.40
CA LEU A 320 13.87 3.37 2.22
C LEU A 320 13.78 4.87 1.88
N GLY A 321 13.67 5.22 0.59
CA GLY A 321 13.43 6.59 0.15
C GLY A 321 12.12 7.17 0.70
N HIS A 322 11.03 6.41 0.66
CA HIS A 322 9.75 6.79 1.26
C HIS A 322 9.90 7.10 2.75
N LEU A 323 10.51 6.18 3.52
CA LEU A 323 10.71 6.36 4.96
C LEU A 323 11.56 7.58 5.26
N TRP A 324 12.66 7.76 4.52
CA TRP A 324 13.54 8.92 4.65
C TRP A 324 12.78 10.24 4.45
N HIS A 325 12.08 10.38 3.33
CA HIS A 325 11.34 11.61 3.02
C HIS A 325 10.13 11.81 3.94
N ALA A 326 9.44 10.73 4.36
CA ALA A 326 8.34 10.80 5.31
C ALA A 326 8.77 11.38 6.66
N ILE A 327 9.93 10.93 7.18
CA ILE A 327 10.52 11.44 8.43
C ILE A 327 10.88 12.91 8.28
N ARG A 328 11.51 13.30 7.16
CA ARG A 328 11.88 14.71 6.92
C ARG A 328 10.66 15.62 6.82
N VAL A 329 9.62 15.21 6.10
CA VAL A 329 8.36 15.96 5.98
C VAL A 329 7.73 16.13 7.36
N ARG A 330 7.53 15.03 8.10
CA ARG A 330 6.92 15.10 9.45
C ARG A 330 7.75 15.93 10.42
N GLY A 331 9.08 15.80 10.38
CA GLY A 331 10.00 16.61 11.18
C GLY A 331 9.86 18.09 10.87
N ALA A 332 9.92 18.48 9.60
CA ALA A 332 9.78 19.88 9.19
C ALA A 332 8.43 20.48 9.63
N PHE A 333 7.32 19.74 9.50
CA PHE A 333 6.01 20.20 9.98
C PHE A 333 5.89 20.27 11.50
N ALA A 334 6.66 19.48 12.23
CA ALA A 334 6.77 19.56 13.70
C ALA A 334 7.74 20.66 14.17
N GLY A 335 8.34 21.44 13.25
CA GLY A 335 9.33 22.47 13.57
C GLY A 335 10.73 21.92 13.87
N PHE A 336 11.01 20.68 13.46
CA PHE A 336 12.26 19.98 13.73
C PHE A 336 13.21 20.06 12.52
N ASP A 337 14.43 20.54 12.73
CA ASP A 337 15.45 20.65 11.66
C ASP A 337 16.63 19.73 11.93
N PHE A 338 16.69 18.59 11.22
CA PHE A 338 17.79 17.64 11.27
C PHE A 338 19.17 18.27 10.96
N LYS A 339 19.23 19.40 10.24
CA LYS A 339 20.49 20.11 9.96
C LYS A 339 21.02 20.89 11.16
N GLN A 340 20.16 21.24 12.11
CA GLN A 340 20.55 21.98 13.33
C GLN A 340 20.97 21.05 14.48
N GLY A 341 21.07 19.74 14.22
CA GLY A 341 21.42 18.75 15.25
C GLY A 341 20.28 18.51 16.24
N ASP A 342 19.06 18.94 15.90
CA ASP A 342 17.89 18.49 16.61
C ASP A 342 17.81 16.97 16.47
N VAL A 343 17.98 16.29 17.60
CA VAL A 343 17.69 14.86 17.80
C VAL A 343 16.35 14.78 18.54
N ILE A 344 15.60 13.69 18.32
CA ILE A 344 14.33 13.44 19.00
C ILE A 344 14.55 13.66 20.50
N ARG A 345 14.09 14.81 21.02
CA ARG A 345 14.04 15.03 22.46
C ARG A 345 12.84 14.27 22.96
N ALA A 346 13.01 13.55 24.07
CA ALA A 346 11.89 12.93 24.75
C ALA A 346 10.77 13.97 24.91
N TYR A 347 9.54 13.57 24.58
CA TYR A 347 8.37 14.45 24.54
C TYR A 347 8.14 15.20 25.87
N GLN A 348 8.73 14.74 26.98
CA GLN A 348 8.73 15.38 28.30
C GLN A 348 9.99 15.03 29.11
N GLU A 349 10.24 15.80 30.18
CA GLU A 349 11.31 15.57 31.14
C GLU A 349 11.34 14.11 31.64
N THR A 350 12.48 13.44 31.49
CA THR A 350 12.73 12.06 31.91
C THR A 350 12.73 11.84 33.43
N ASN A 351 12.36 12.87 34.20
CA ASN A 351 12.23 12.81 35.67
C ASN A 351 10.83 12.37 36.11
N GLU A 352 9.84 12.41 35.22
CA GLU A 352 8.56 11.75 35.45
C GLU A 352 8.69 10.29 34.95
N GLY A 353 8.65 9.32 35.86
CA GLY A 353 8.63 7.89 35.55
C GLY A 353 7.34 7.45 34.86
N ASN A 354 6.97 8.08 33.75
CA ASN A 354 5.84 7.72 32.92
C ASN A 354 6.33 6.84 31.76
N LEU A 355 5.62 5.75 31.51
CA LEU A 355 5.89 4.84 30.38
C LEU A 355 5.13 5.33 29.13
N ALA A 356 5.06 6.64 28.86
CA ALA A 356 4.36 7.15 27.69
C ALA A 356 5.16 6.83 26.41
N THR A 357 4.66 5.87 25.62
CA THR A 357 5.21 5.44 24.34
C THR A 357 4.36 6.00 23.19
N PRO A 358 4.93 6.06 21.96
CA PRO A 358 4.14 6.40 20.77
C PRO A 358 2.91 5.51 20.53
N VAL A 359 2.85 4.33 21.16
CA VAL A 359 1.70 3.42 21.09
C VAL A 359 0.64 3.80 22.12
N ASN A 360 1.00 4.00 23.39
CA ASN A 360 0.01 4.21 24.45
C ASN A 360 -0.40 5.69 24.68
N ALA A 361 0.33 6.64 24.09
CA ALA A 361 0.06 8.07 24.18
C ALA A 361 -0.60 8.65 22.90
N ASN A 362 -0.81 7.83 21.86
CA ASN A 362 -1.44 8.27 20.61
C ASN A 362 -2.97 8.39 20.76
N ASP A 363 -3.54 9.44 20.15
CA ASP A 363 -4.98 9.72 20.10
C ASP A 363 -5.87 8.52 19.74
N ILE A 364 -5.43 7.65 18.83
CA ILE A 364 -6.20 6.46 18.43
C ILE A 364 -6.30 5.48 19.60
N THR A 365 -5.17 5.16 20.24
CA THR A 365 -5.12 4.27 21.40
C THR A 365 -5.90 4.86 22.57
N LEU A 366 -5.73 6.17 22.82
CA LEU A 366 -6.47 6.86 23.88
C LEU A 366 -7.97 6.87 23.62
N LYS A 367 -8.42 7.14 22.39
CA LYS A 367 -9.83 7.09 22.01
C LYS A 367 -10.39 5.67 22.06
N PHE A 368 -9.62 4.67 21.65
CA PHE A 368 -10.04 3.27 21.76
C PHE A 368 -10.22 2.86 23.22
N VAL A 369 -9.21 3.11 24.06
CA VAL A 369 -9.24 2.78 25.49
C VAL A 369 -10.36 3.55 26.21
N ALA A 370 -10.55 4.84 25.93
CA ALA A 370 -11.62 5.64 26.52
C ALA A 370 -13.03 5.12 26.20
N ASN A 371 -13.19 4.42 25.07
CA ASN A 371 -14.47 3.83 24.66
C ASN A 371 -14.68 2.39 25.16
N LEU A 372 -13.69 1.77 25.80
CA LEU A 372 -13.88 0.46 26.44
C LEU A 372 -14.93 0.57 27.57
N PRO A 373 -15.75 -0.47 27.80
CA PRO A 373 -16.85 -0.38 28.76
C PRO A 373 -16.42 0.04 30.17
N ILE A 374 -15.21 -0.32 30.61
CA ILE A 374 -14.70 0.06 31.92
C ILE A 374 -14.40 1.57 32.05
N TYR A 375 -14.05 2.26 30.96
CA TYR A 375 -13.69 3.68 30.95
C TYR A 375 -14.80 4.60 30.40
N ARG A 376 -15.73 4.06 29.59
CA ARG A 376 -16.79 4.83 28.92
C ARG A 376 -17.67 5.62 29.91
N ASP A 377 -17.82 6.92 29.73
CA ASP A 377 -18.70 7.71 30.62
C ASP A 377 -20.20 7.37 30.43
N GLY A 378 -20.99 7.52 31.49
CA GLY A 378 -22.45 7.32 31.46
C GLY A 378 -22.96 5.88 31.65
N LEU A 379 -22.09 4.86 31.65
CA LEU A 379 -22.49 3.48 31.97
C LEU A 379 -22.55 3.21 33.49
N SER A 380 -23.60 2.54 33.94
CA SER A 380 -23.71 2.06 35.32
C SER A 380 -22.71 0.93 35.61
N PRO A 381 -22.22 0.76 36.86
CA PRO A 381 -21.26 -0.30 37.18
C PRO A 381 -21.73 -1.70 36.78
N LEU A 382 -23.03 -1.99 36.94
CA LEU A 382 -23.64 -3.24 36.51
C LEU A 382 -23.53 -3.47 35.00
N MET A 383 -23.87 -2.47 34.19
CA MET A 383 -23.80 -2.58 32.72
C MET A 383 -22.37 -2.74 32.22
N ARG A 384 -21.40 -2.08 32.87
CA ARG A 384 -19.97 -2.29 32.58
C ARG A 384 -19.57 -3.74 32.83
N GLY A 385 -19.98 -4.27 33.98
CA GLY A 385 -19.77 -5.67 34.33
C GLY A 385 -20.38 -6.59 33.27
N LEU A 386 -21.64 -6.33 32.90
CA LEU A 386 -22.38 -7.12 31.92
C LEU A 386 -21.69 -7.16 30.54
N GLU A 387 -21.35 -6.02 29.95
CA GLU A 387 -20.68 -5.94 28.64
C GLU A 387 -19.32 -6.66 28.65
N ILE A 388 -18.52 -6.43 29.69
CA ILE A 388 -17.19 -7.05 29.82
C ILE A 388 -17.35 -8.56 30.04
N GLY A 389 -18.27 -8.97 30.92
CA GLY A 389 -18.59 -10.37 31.16
C GLY A 389 -18.99 -11.07 29.88
N MET A 390 -19.99 -10.55 29.14
CA MET A 390 -20.48 -11.12 27.89
C MET A 390 -19.36 -11.38 26.88
N ALA A 391 -18.46 -10.41 26.69
CA ALA A 391 -17.32 -10.56 25.80
C ALA A 391 -16.37 -11.69 26.24
N HIS A 392 -16.02 -11.75 27.53
CA HIS A 392 -15.15 -12.80 28.04
C HIS A 392 -15.81 -14.18 27.94
N GLY A 393 -17.08 -14.29 28.33
CA GLY A 393 -17.85 -15.53 28.22
C GLY A 393 -17.91 -16.06 26.79
N TYR A 394 -18.18 -15.19 25.83
CA TYR A 394 -18.24 -15.54 24.41
C TYR A 394 -16.93 -16.13 23.90
N TRP A 395 -15.78 -15.50 24.20
CA TRP A 395 -14.49 -15.92 23.68
C TRP A 395 -13.87 -17.11 24.41
N LEU A 396 -14.23 -17.36 25.67
CA LEU A 396 -13.64 -18.44 26.46
C LEU A 396 -14.03 -19.84 25.97
N ILE A 397 -15.18 -20.00 25.29
CA ILE A 397 -15.63 -21.30 24.78
C ILE A 397 -14.63 -21.90 23.78
N GLY A 398 -14.11 -21.10 22.83
CA GLY A 398 -13.24 -21.58 21.75
C GLY A 398 -11.97 -22.29 22.24
N PRO A 399 -11.15 -21.65 23.10
CA PRO A 399 -9.95 -22.28 23.67
C PRO A 399 -10.25 -23.56 24.44
N PHE A 400 -11.32 -23.60 25.25
CA PHE A 400 -11.68 -24.82 25.99
C PHE A 400 -12.20 -25.93 25.08
N ALA A 401 -12.90 -25.59 23.99
CA ALA A 401 -13.38 -26.57 23.01
C ALA A 401 -12.23 -27.19 22.21
N VAL A 402 -11.26 -26.38 21.79
CA VAL A 402 -10.16 -26.82 20.92
C VAL A 402 -9.00 -27.43 21.70
N LEU A 403 -8.66 -26.87 22.86
CA LEU A 403 -7.46 -27.26 23.63
C LEU A 403 -7.79 -28.00 24.93
N GLY A 404 -9.07 -28.16 25.26
CA GLY A 404 -9.51 -28.84 26.47
C GLY A 404 -9.13 -30.33 26.51
N PRO A 405 -9.12 -30.93 27.70
CA PRO A 405 -8.83 -32.35 27.87
C PRO A 405 -9.90 -33.25 27.21
N LEU A 406 -11.13 -32.75 27.06
CA LEU A 406 -12.26 -33.45 26.44
C LEU A 406 -12.52 -33.01 24.99
N ARG A 407 -11.56 -32.35 24.32
CA ARG A 407 -11.71 -31.84 22.95
C ARG A 407 -12.14 -32.89 21.90
N SER A 408 -11.81 -34.15 22.14
CA SER A 408 -12.07 -35.28 21.23
C SER A 408 -13.30 -36.12 21.62
N SER A 409 -14.10 -35.68 22.60
CA SER A 409 -15.32 -36.38 22.99
C SER A 409 -16.56 -35.78 22.34
N ASP A 410 -17.65 -36.56 22.28
CA ASP A 410 -18.96 -36.11 21.80
C ASP A 410 -19.61 -35.03 22.68
N PHE A 411 -19.01 -34.74 23.84
CA PHE A 411 -19.46 -33.72 24.77
C PHE A 411 -18.49 -32.53 24.86
N ASN A 412 -17.62 -32.34 23.85
CA ASN A 412 -16.55 -31.32 23.89
C ASN A 412 -17.06 -29.89 24.13
N LEU A 413 -18.13 -29.46 23.45
CA LEU A 413 -18.73 -28.13 23.57
C LEU A 413 -19.39 -27.95 24.93
N LEU A 414 -20.06 -28.99 25.44
CA LEU A 414 -20.64 -28.96 26.78
C LEU A 414 -19.56 -28.88 27.87
N ALA A 415 -18.48 -29.64 27.72
CA ALA A 415 -17.32 -29.56 28.60
C ALA A 415 -16.65 -28.19 28.55
N ALA A 416 -16.59 -27.57 27.36
CA ALA A 416 -16.07 -26.22 27.18
C ALA A 416 -16.95 -25.16 27.85
N LEU A 417 -18.27 -25.28 27.75
CA LEU A 417 -19.23 -24.41 28.43
C LEU A 417 -19.06 -24.47 29.95
N VAL A 418 -19.03 -25.66 30.52
CA VAL A 418 -18.83 -25.84 31.97
C VAL A 418 -17.48 -25.28 32.42
N SER A 419 -16.42 -25.49 31.63
CA SER A 419 -15.08 -24.98 31.92
C SER A 419 -15.00 -23.45 31.85
N ALA A 420 -15.63 -22.84 30.84
CA ALA A 420 -15.74 -21.39 30.70
C ALA A 420 -16.53 -20.77 31.86
N CYS A 421 -17.70 -21.33 32.20
CA CYS A 421 -18.49 -20.90 33.34
C CYS A 421 -17.71 -21.03 34.67
N GLY A 422 -16.98 -22.14 34.85
CA GLY A 422 -16.13 -22.35 36.02
C GLY A 422 -15.04 -21.27 36.15
N LEU A 423 -14.35 -20.95 35.06
CA LEU A 423 -13.35 -19.88 35.05
C LEU A 423 -13.98 -18.51 35.34
N ILE A 424 -15.15 -18.21 34.78
CA ILE A 424 -15.87 -16.95 35.04
C ILE A 424 -16.25 -16.82 36.52
N VAL A 425 -16.66 -17.90 37.17
CA VAL A 425 -16.92 -17.91 38.63
C VAL A 425 -15.63 -17.61 39.40
N ILE A 426 -14.51 -18.26 39.07
CA ILE A 426 -13.22 -18.00 39.70
C ILE A 426 -12.81 -16.53 39.53
N LEU A 427 -12.90 -16.00 38.31
CA LEU A 427 -12.59 -14.60 38.02
C LEU A 427 -13.52 -13.64 38.78
N THR A 428 -14.80 -13.98 38.92
CA THR A 428 -15.77 -13.20 39.71
C THR A 428 -15.39 -13.18 41.19
N ILE A 429 -14.93 -14.31 41.75
CA ILE A 429 -14.44 -14.37 43.13
C ILE A 429 -13.20 -13.50 43.28
N CYS A 430 -12.24 -13.58 42.34
CA CYS A 430 -11.05 -12.72 42.34
C CYS A 430 -11.42 -11.24 42.27
N LEU A 431 -12.37 -10.85 41.41
CA LEU A 431 -12.88 -9.49 41.32
C LEU A 431 -13.54 -9.05 42.63
N SER A 432 -14.32 -9.92 43.25
CA SER A 432 -14.98 -9.64 44.53
C SER A 432 -13.96 -9.44 45.66
N LEU A 433 -12.94 -10.29 45.75
CA LEU A 433 -11.83 -10.15 46.70
C LEU A 433 -11.06 -8.85 46.48
N TYR A 434 -10.76 -8.51 45.23
CA TYR A 434 -10.12 -7.23 44.89
C TYR A 434 -10.95 -6.04 45.34
N GLY A 435 -12.28 -6.09 45.12
CA GLY A 435 -13.20 -5.04 45.53
C GLY A 435 -13.22 -4.82 47.05
N THR A 436 -13.32 -5.92 47.80
CA THR A 436 -13.29 -5.89 49.27
C THR A 436 -11.97 -5.30 49.77
N VAL A 437 -10.82 -5.73 49.25
CA VAL A 437 -9.52 -5.23 49.71
C VAL A 437 -9.25 -3.79 49.28
N SER A 438 -9.71 -3.39 48.09
CA SER A 438 -9.34 -2.10 47.48
C SER A 438 -10.27 -0.95 47.85
N PHE A 439 -11.52 -1.23 48.20
CA PHE A 439 -12.56 -0.20 48.42
C PHE A 439 -13.23 -0.26 49.80
N GLU A 440 -12.76 -1.13 50.71
CA GLU A 440 -13.19 -1.12 52.10
C GLU A 440 -12.61 0.09 52.85
N LYS A 441 -13.47 0.82 53.57
CA LYS A 441 -13.20 2.12 54.24
C LYS A 441 -12.10 2.11 55.31
N ARG A 442 -11.35 1.02 55.50
CA ARG A 442 -10.36 0.86 56.59
C ARG A 442 -8.94 1.36 56.27
N LEU A 443 -8.61 1.65 55.01
CA LEU A 443 -7.22 1.92 54.58
C LEU A 443 -7.09 3.16 53.68
N GLU A 444 -7.77 4.26 54.00
CA GLU A 444 -7.44 5.56 53.39
C GLU A 444 -6.39 6.28 54.26
N THR A 445 -5.09 6.02 54.04
CA THR A 445 -4.04 6.83 54.68
C THR A 445 -3.26 7.75 53.75
N LEU A 446 -3.30 7.59 52.42
CA LEU A 446 -2.78 8.59 51.48
C LEU A 446 -3.48 8.47 50.12
N PRO A 447 -3.76 9.58 49.40
CA PRO A 447 -4.18 9.51 48.00
C PRO A 447 -3.08 8.84 47.18
N ARG A 448 -3.40 7.69 46.56
CA ARG A 448 -2.47 7.02 45.63
C ARG A 448 -2.15 8.00 44.49
N PRO A 449 -0.87 8.30 44.21
CA PRO A 449 -0.51 9.09 43.05
C PRO A 449 -0.96 8.35 41.79
N ASN A 450 -1.57 9.08 40.84
CA ASN A 450 -1.83 8.54 39.52
C ASN A 450 -0.49 8.38 38.78
N PHE A 451 0.02 7.15 38.70
CA PHE A 451 1.30 6.85 38.04
C PHE A 451 1.20 6.83 36.49
N SER A 452 0.00 6.96 35.92
CA SER A 452 -0.20 7.01 34.47
C SER A 452 -1.08 8.20 34.08
N ARG A 453 -0.52 9.15 33.33
CA ARG A 453 -1.28 10.27 32.70
C ARG A 453 -1.94 9.87 31.38
N THR A 454 -1.62 8.73 30.81
CA THR A 454 -2.10 8.33 29.47
C THR A 454 -3.36 7.48 29.53
N VAL A 455 -3.62 6.70 30.58
CA VAL A 455 -4.85 5.88 30.65
C VAL A 455 -6.00 6.73 31.22
N PRO A 456 -7.19 6.72 30.58
CA PRO A 456 -8.38 7.38 31.13
C PRO A 456 -8.65 6.94 32.57
N ASN A 457 -9.01 7.89 33.43
CA ASN A 457 -9.41 7.54 34.78
C ASN A 457 -10.72 6.74 34.74
N VAL A 458 -10.76 5.64 35.47
CA VAL A 458 -12.02 4.91 35.68
C VAL A 458 -13.02 5.83 36.40
N PRO A 459 -14.30 5.89 35.99
CA PRO A 459 -15.31 6.74 36.61
C PRO A 459 -15.46 6.49 38.11
N THR A 460 -15.83 7.52 38.88
CA THR A 460 -15.91 7.44 40.35
C THR A 460 -16.91 6.40 40.85
N GLY A 461 -17.98 6.15 40.10
CA GLY A 461 -19.05 5.22 40.47
C GLY A 461 -18.65 3.75 40.61
N ILE A 462 -17.49 3.33 40.09
CA ILE A 462 -16.96 1.97 40.28
C ILE A 462 -15.81 1.91 41.30
N LYS A 463 -15.34 3.06 41.79
CA LYS A 463 -14.30 3.16 42.83
C LYS A 463 -14.86 3.05 44.25
N THR A 464 -16.04 2.44 44.39
CA THR A 464 -16.71 2.21 45.67
C THR A 464 -16.96 0.72 45.85
N ALA A 465 -17.01 0.25 47.09
CA ALA A 465 -17.30 -1.16 47.38
C ALA A 465 -18.64 -1.61 46.77
N GLU A 466 -19.66 -0.75 46.85
CA GLU A 466 -20.99 -1.00 46.27
C GLU A 466 -20.94 -1.05 44.73
N GLY A 467 -20.30 -0.07 44.09
CA GLY A 467 -20.16 -0.02 42.64
C GLY A 467 -19.36 -1.21 42.08
N TRP A 468 -18.29 -1.60 42.77
CA TRP A 468 -17.48 -2.74 42.38
C TRP A 468 -18.20 -4.08 42.59
N SER A 469 -19.06 -4.18 43.60
CA SER A 469 -19.94 -5.35 43.82
C SER A 469 -20.93 -5.51 42.67
N LEU A 470 -21.60 -4.42 42.27
CA LEU A 470 -22.50 -4.40 41.11
C LEU A 470 -21.78 -4.76 39.81
N PHE A 471 -20.56 -4.24 39.62
CA PHE A 471 -19.71 -4.61 38.49
C PHE A 471 -19.38 -6.10 38.47
N SER A 472 -18.96 -6.67 39.60
CA SER A 472 -18.60 -8.09 39.70
C SER A 472 -19.82 -8.99 39.46
N GLY A 473 -20.99 -8.61 39.97
CA GLY A 473 -22.25 -9.30 39.68
C GLY A 473 -22.63 -9.23 38.19
N GLY A 474 -22.47 -8.06 37.57
CA GLY A 474 -22.66 -7.89 36.12
C GLY A 474 -21.72 -8.76 35.30
N PHE A 475 -20.44 -8.84 35.69
CA PHE A 475 -19.44 -9.69 35.03
C PHE A 475 -19.81 -11.17 35.07
N LEU A 476 -20.31 -11.66 36.21
CA LEU A 476 -20.78 -13.04 36.33
C LEU A 476 -21.97 -13.33 35.41
N VAL A 477 -23.02 -12.50 35.49
CA VAL A 477 -24.24 -12.69 34.70
C VAL A 477 -23.94 -12.58 33.21
N GLY A 478 -23.17 -11.55 32.83
CA GLY A 478 -22.75 -11.34 31.45
C GLY A 478 -21.87 -12.48 30.95
N GLY A 479 -20.89 -12.91 31.75
CA GLY A 479 -19.98 -14.00 31.40
C GLY A 479 -20.68 -15.32 31.16
N VAL A 480 -21.55 -15.74 32.08
CA VAL A 480 -22.33 -16.97 31.89
C VAL A 480 -23.26 -16.83 30.68
N GLY A 481 -23.92 -15.69 30.51
CA GLY A 481 -24.78 -15.43 29.34
C GLY A 481 -24.04 -15.47 28.00
N GLY A 482 -22.86 -14.86 27.93
CA GLY A 482 -22.01 -14.87 26.73
C GLY A 482 -21.47 -16.26 26.40
N ALA A 483 -21.11 -17.05 27.41
CA ALA A 483 -20.65 -18.42 27.25
C ALA A 483 -21.78 -19.33 26.73
N ILE A 484 -22.99 -19.21 27.27
CA ILE A 484 -24.18 -19.94 26.78
C ILE A 484 -24.49 -19.54 25.34
N PHE A 485 -24.44 -18.25 25.01
CA PHE A 485 -24.71 -17.76 23.66
C PHE A 485 -23.70 -18.33 22.65
N ALA A 486 -22.41 -18.29 22.95
CA ALA A 486 -21.37 -18.88 22.10
C ALA A 486 -21.53 -20.40 21.96
N TYR A 487 -21.88 -21.11 23.04
CA TYR A 487 -22.21 -22.53 22.99
C TYR A 487 -23.36 -22.81 22.03
N LEU A 488 -24.48 -22.08 22.13
CA LEU A 488 -25.64 -22.27 21.25
C LEU A 488 -25.32 -21.98 19.78
N LEU A 489 -24.48 -20.98 19.50
CA LEU A 489 -24.03 -20.72 18.13
C LEU A 489 -23.18 -21.87 17.58
N LEU A 490 -22.26 -22.41 18.38
CA LEU A 490 -21.41 -23.52 17.93
C LEU A 490 -22.19 -24.83 17.79
N ASP A 491 -23.16 -25.08 18.68
CA ASP A 491 -24.00 -26.28 18.70
C ASP A 491 -25.05 -26.28 17.58
N GLN A 492 -25.68 -25.13 17.29
CA GLN A 492 -26.81 -25.05 16.35
C GLN A 492 -26.42 -24.56 14.94
N PHE A 493 -25.34 -23.79 14.80
CA PHE A 493 -25.03 -23.10 13.54
C PHE A 493 -23.91 -23.77 12.73
N VAL A 494 -23.01 -24.54 13.36
CA VAL A 494 -21.94 -25.27 12.65
C VAL A 494 -22.49 -26.42 11.81
N GLY A 495 -23.57 -27.09 12.24
CA GLY A 495 -24.24 -28.13 11.46
C GLY A 495 -25.13 -27.63 10.30
N LEU A 496 -25.19 -26.32 10.08
CA LEU A 496 -26.02 -25.68 9.04
C LEU A 496 -25.18 -25.00 7.93
N VAL A 497 -23.87 -24.82 8.16
CA VAL A 497 -22.95 -24.07 7.28
C VAL A 497 -21.79 -24.94 6.79
N PHE A 498 -21.58 -26.11 7.40
CA PHE A 498 -20.70 -27.20 6.97
C PHE A 498 -21.46 -28.52 7.02
#